data_AF-A0A9E1DT47-F1
#
_entry.id   AF-A0A9E1DT47-F1
#
_cell.length_a   1.000
_cell.length_b   1.000
_cell.length_c   1.000
_cell.angle_alpha   90.00
_cell.angle_beta   90.00
_cell.angle_gamma   90.00
#
_symmetry.space_group_name_H-M   'P 1'
#
loop_
_entity.id
_entity.type
_entity.pdbx_description
1 polymer ?
#
loop_
_entity_poly.entity_id
_entity_poly.type
_entity_poly.pdbx_seq_one_letter_code
_entity_poly.pdbx_strand_id
1 'polypeptide(L)'
;MPVYEYLCEACGKSQEVIQKFSDAPLVDCELCGKKGALKKQMSLSSFALKGSGWYSTDYKKSSKPDSSGGSSGGSSGGKSE
;
A
#
# COMPACT_ATOMS: atom_id res chain seq x y z
N MET A 1 6.82 2.00 -19.75
CA MET A 1 7.95 1.40 -18.99
C MET A 1 8.04 2.11 -17.66
N PRO A 2 8.33 1.39 -16.55
CA PRO A 2 8.55 2.04 -15.26
C PRO A 2 9.78 2.94 -15.32
N VAL A 3 9.72 4.06 -14.56
CA VAL A 3 10.87 4.90 -14.27
C VAL A 3 11.48 4.40 -12.96
N TYR A 4 12.79 4.21 -12.95
CA TYR A 4 13.54 3.91 -11.73
C TYR A 4 14.48 5.05 -11.39
N GLU A 5 14.49 5.40 -10.13
CA GLU A 5 15.43 6.36 -9.57
C GLU A 5 16.64 5.60 -9.03
N TYR A 6 17.84 6.10 -9.31
CA TYR A 6 19.09 5.57 -8.79
C TYR A 6 19.89 6.69 -8.13
N LEU A 7 20.50 6.40 -6.99
CA LEU A 7 21.43 7.29 -6.29
C LEU A 7 22.85 6.74 -6.44
N CYS A 8 23.79 7.59 -6.87
CA CYS A 8 25.19 7.21 -6.88
C CYS A 8 25.83 7.44 -5.51
N GLU A 9 26.32 6.38 -4.86
CA GLU A 9 26.99 6.46 -3.57
C GLU A 9 28.35 7.18 -3.65
N ALA A 10 28.94 7.30 -4.84
CA ALA A 10 30.25 7.89 -5.01
C ALA A 10 30.24 9.40 -5.28
N CYS A 11 29.18 9.95 -5.87
CA CYS A 11 29.06 11.38 -6.15
C CYS A 11 27.81 12.03 -5.52
N GLY A 12 26.93 11.23 -4.91
CA GLY A 12 25.72 11.70 -4.22
C GLY A 12 24.60 12.18 -5.15
N LYS A 13 24.75 12.04 -6.47
CA LYS A 13 23.75 12.49 -7.44
C LYS A 13 22.70 11.40 -7.72
N SER A 14 21.44 11.80 -7.82
CA SER A 14 20.35 10.96 -8.30
C SER A 14 20.23 11.04 -9.83
N GLN A 15 19.74 9.96 -10.44
CA GLN A 15 19.40 9.90 -11.85
C GLN A 15 18.13 9.06 -12.05
N GLU A 16 17.32 9.45 -13.02
CA GLU A 16 16.06 8.79 -13.37
C GLU A 16 16.22 8.09 -14.71
N VAL A 17 15.91 6.80 -14.76
CA VAL A 17 16.11 5.96 -15.94
C VAL A 17 14.83 5.19 -16.26
N ILE A 18 14.39 5.27 -17.51
CA ILE A 18 13.28 4.46 -18.04
C ILE A 18 13.84 3.08 -18.37
N GLN A 19 13.42 2.06 -17.61
CA GLN A 19 13.93 0.71 -17.77
C GLN A 19 12.78 -0.30 -17.82
N LYS A 20 12.96 -1.40 -18.57
CA LYS A 20 12.00 -2.51 -18.54
C LYS A 20 12.18 -3.30 -17.23
N PHE A 21 11.09 -3.88 -16.73
CA PHE A 21 11.16 -4.70 -15.52
C PHE A 21 12.09 -5.92 -15.66
N SER A 22 12.19 -6.51 -16.85
CA SER A 22 13.04 -7.68 -17.13
C SER A 22 14.51 -7.33 -17.41
N ASP A 23 14.86 -6.04 -17.43
CA ASP A 23 16.21 -5.60 -17.77
C ASP A 23 17.13 -5.66 -16.54
N ALA A 24 18.44 -5.80 -16.76
CA ALA A 24 19.41 -5.85 -15.67
C ALA A 24 19.55 -4.46 -15.00
N PRO A 25 19.69 -4.37 -13.67
CA PRO A 25 19.79 -3.09 -12.98
C PRO A 25 21.04 -2.31 -13.42
N LEU A 26 20.90 -1.00 -13.52
CA LEU A 26 21.98 -0.11 -13.95
C LEU A 26 23.02 0.04 -12.84
N VAL A 27 24.29 -0.22 -13.16
CA VAL A 27 25.40 -0.18 -12.19
C VAL A 27 26.40 0.95 -12.46
N ASP A 28 26.46 1.46 -13.67
CA ASP A 28 27.42 2.48 -14.12
C ASP A 28 26.85 3.89 -14.00
N CYS A 29 27.53 4.77 -13.25
CA CYS A 29 27.08 6.15 -13.09
C CYS A 29 27.57 7.05 -14.23
N GLU A 30 26.66 7.50 -15.09
CA GLU A 30 26.95 8.40 -16.22
C GLU A 30 27.44 9.80 -15.78
N LEU A 31 27.12 10.20 -14.55
CA LEU A 31 27.45 11.53 -14.02
C LEU A 31 28.88 11.66 -13.51
N CYS A 32 29.54 10.54 -13.18
CA CYS A 32 30.90 10.54 -12.64
C CYS A 32 31.81 9.44 -13.19
N GLY A 33 31.30 8.54 -14.03
CA GLY A 33 32.06 7.46 -14.68
C GLY A 33 32.42 6.27 -13.78
N LYS A 34 31.96 6.24 -12.53
CA LYS A 34 32.24 5.13 -11.60
C LYS A 34 31.27 3.97 -11.83
N LYS A 35 31.85 2.77 -11.94
CA LYS A 35 31.12 1.50 -12.08
C LYS A 35 30.72 0.94 -10.71
N GLY A 36 29.55 0.33 -10.63
CA GLY A 36 29.06 -0.34 -9.41
C GLY A 36 28.70 0.60 -8.26
N ALA A 37 28.54 1.90 -8.53
CA ALA A 37 28.27 2.91 -7.50
C ALA A 37 26.79 3.33 -7.45
N LEU A 38 25.94 2.79 -8.32
CA LEU A 38 24.51 3.11 -8.37
C LEU A 38 23.68 2.17 -7.49
N LYS A 39 22.82 2.76 -6.64
CA LYS A 39 21.78 2.07 -5.89
C LYS A 39 20.40 2.54 -6.31
N LYS A 40 19.55 1.60 -6.68
CA LYS A 40 18.13 1.86 -6.96
C LYS A 40 17.45 2.40 -5.70
N GLN A 41 16.85 3.57 -5.80
CA GLN A 41 16.05 4.17 -4.75
C GLN A 41 14.63 3.61 -4.81
N MET A 42 14.11 3.22 -3.65
CA MET A 42 12.71 2.82 -3.51
C MET A 42 11.95 4.01 -2.94
N SER A 43 10.96 4.50 -3.68
CA SER A 43 10.12 5.59 -3.20
C SER A 43 9.34 5.13 -1.96
N LEU A 44 9.45 5.92 -0.88
CA LEU A 44 8.71 5.68 0.37
C LEU A 44 7.22 5.96 0.16
N SER A 45 6.49 4.96 -0.33
CA SER A 45 5.05 5.04 -0.54
C SER A 45 4.33 4.48 0.69
N SER A 46 3.57 5.33 1.38
CA SER A 46 2.69 4.91 2.47
C SER A 46 1.55 4.06 1.90
N PHE A 47 1.49 2.78 2.26
CA PHE A 47 0.38 1.91 1.90
C PHE A 47 -0.46 1.60 3.14
N ALA A 48 -1.77 1.83 3.05
CA ALA A 48 -2.72 1.49 4.09
C ALA A 48 -3.48 0.22 3.68
N LEU A 49 -3.24 -0.89 4.39
CA LEU A 49 -3.99 -2.13 4.20
C LEU A 49 -5.27 -2.08 5.04
N LYS A 50 -6.38 -1.66 4.44
CA LYS A 50 -7.70 -1.74 5.09
C LYS A 50 -8.42 -3.00 4.61
N GLY A 51 -8.13 -4.12 5.27
CA GLY A 51 -8.78 -5.41 5.00
C GLY A 51 -9.74 -5.79 6.12
N SER A 52 -11.05 -5.73 5.88
CA SER A 52 -12.02 -6.54 6.64
C SER A 52 -11.94 -7.96 6.07
N GLY A 53 -11.29 -8.87 6.79
CA GLY A 53 -10.91 -10.20 6.31
C GLY A 53 -12.04 -11.01 5.63
N TRP A 54 -11.69 -11.65 4.51
CA TRP A 54 -12.54 -12.52 3.69
C TRP A 54 -12.87 -13.88 4.36
N TYR A 55 -12.37 -14.16 5.57
CA TYR A 55 -12.51 -15.47 6.23
C TYR A 55 -13.46 -15.49 7.43
N SER A 56 -14.23 -14.44 7.71
CA SER A 56 -15.10 -14.41 8.91
C SER A 56 -16.51 -14.99 8.72
N THR A 57 -16.94 -15.37 7.50
CA THR A 57 -18.36 -15.72 7.26
C THR A 57 -18.66 -17.18 6.94
N ASP A 58 -17.67 -18.07 6.77
CA ASP A 58 -17.98 -19.43 6.27
C ASP A 58 -18.12 -20.51 7.36
N TYR A 59 -17.74 -20.26 8.62
CA TYR A 59 -17.83 -21.26 9.69
C TYR A 59 -18.51 -20.73 10.96
N LYS A 60 -19.84 -20.62 10.94
CA LYS A 60 -20.68 -20.99 12.09
C LYS A 60 -22.07 -21.38 11.60
N LYS A 61 -22.15 -22.63 11.12
CA LYS A 61 -23.41 -23.34 10.90
C LYS A 61 -24.05 -23.63 12.27
N SER A 62 -25.29 -23.17 12.41
CA SER A 62 -26.36 -23.68 13.29
C SER A 62 -26.07 -23.87 14.80
N SER A 63 -26.65 -22.99 15.61
CA SER A 63 -27.69 -23.37 16.59
C SER A 63 -28.50 -22.12 16.98
N LYS A 64 -29.81 -22.16 16.71
CA LYS A 64 -30.82 -21.16 17.09
C LYS A 64 -31.07 -21.19 18.64
N PRO A 65 -32.07 -20.47 19.16
CA PRO A 65 -32.12 -19.03 19.42
C PRO A 65 -32.30 -18.78 20.92
N ASP A 66 -31.79 -17.70 21.49
CA ASP A 66 -32.35 -17.23 22.76
C ASP A 66 -32.35 -15.71 22.86
N SER A 67 -33.48 -15.21 23.34
CA SER A 67 -33.81 -13.81 23.54
C SER A 67 -32.85 -13.18 24.54
N SER A 68 -32.50 -11.91 24.32
CA SER A 68 -32.55 -10.85 25.33
C SER A 68 -31.70 -9.65 24.91
N GLY A 69 -32.24 -8.44 25.08
CA GLY A 69 -31.40 -7.28 25.40
C GLY A 69 -31.31 -6.16 24.35
N GLY A 70 -32.38 -5.36 24.26
CA GLY A 70 -32.31 -3.91 24.44
C GLY A 70 -31.45 -3.03 23.51
N SER A 71 -32.13 -2.26 22.64
CA SER A 71 -32.16 -0.79 22.69
C SER A 71 -32.76 -0.21 21.42
N SER A 72 -34.06 0.07 21.44
CA SER A 72 -34.66 1.04 20.51
C SER A 72 -34.48 2.44 21.10
N GLY A 73 -33.43 3.14 20.65
CA GLY A 73 -33.32 4.60 20.76
C GLY A 73 -33.50 5.18 19.36
N GLY A 74 -34.73 5.58 19.02
CA GLY A 74 -35.09 6.07 17.69
C GLY A 74 -36.22 7.08 17.75
N SER A 75 -35.86 8.29 18.21
CA SER A 75 -36.47 9.61 17.93
C SER A 75 -37.99 9.68 17.71
N SER A 76 -38.72 10.08 18.76
CA SER A 76 -40.06 10.69 18.62
C SER A 76 -39.93 12.14 18.17
N GLY A 77 -40.35 12.44 16.94
CA GLY A 77 -40.82 13.77 16.56
C GLY A 77 -42.34 13.82 16.72
N GLY A 78 -42.83 14.54 17.73
CA GLY A 78 -44.21 15.05 17.76
C GLY A 78 -44.24 16.45 17.12
N LYS A 79 -45.36 17.06 16.72
CA LYS A 79 -46.81 16.79 16.79
C LYS A 79 -47.47 17.98 16.04
N SER A 80 -48.68 17.79 15.51
CA SER A 80 -49.61 18.81 14.96
C SER A 80 -49.18 19.40 13.60
N GLU A 81 -50.05 19.59 12.60
CA GLU A 81 -51.51 19.80 12.53
C GLU A 81 -52.02 19.31 11.16
#